data_AF-A0A2T2N748-F1
#
_entry.id   AF-A0A2T2N748-F1
#
_cell.length_a   1.000
_cell.length_b   1.000
_cell.length_c   1.000
_cell.angle_alpha   90.00
_cell.angle_beta   90.00
_cell.angle_gamma   90.00
#
_symmetry.space_group_name_H-M   'P 1'
#
loop_
_entity.id
_entity.type
_entity.pdbx_description
1 polymer ?
#
loop_
_entity_poly.entity_id
_entity_poly.type
_entity_poly.pdbx_seq_one_letter_code
_entity_poly.pdbx_strand_id
1 'polypeptide(L)'
;VVASDIFAVEGHTWRQSFLVANESSWGNIPGEGFLGLAFSTNSVGGANTVVETLMSQLDQSRFGIYLGKHDAGSNSSERGLLTIGGSKEADYVDSEMVRIPIVKSQGQYNVWRSNIQSLSVSTQGANGTSTEEDTHFNSTNNVVFDTGAGGISLPEAENSRVYASLGVNYTELLEGQRILLCTEFNSSWSVSFNFGLNNTEPVKTITLSGDQLARPGFAGREGACWPPFTADLGFTLLGAPFLQNFYAVYDLGAFEQSAYSPSVSLGKLKEGM
;
A
#
# COMPACT_ATOMS: atom_id res chain seq x y z
N VAL A 1 14.30 22.72 -9.44
CA VAL A 1 14.43 22.99 -10.90
C VAL A 1 14.22 21.68 -11.65
N VAL A 2 13.60 21.68 -12.83
CA VAL A 2 13.54 20.46 -13.66
C VAL A 2 14.84 20.35 -14.45
N ALA A 3 15.52 19.23 -14.30
CA ALA A 3 16.70 18.87 -15.08
C ALA A 3 16.40 17.64 -15.95
N SER A 4 17.30 17.35 -16.89
CA SER A 4 17.25 16.12 -17.67
C SER A 4 18.64 15.54 -17.81
N ASP A 5 18.77 14.25 -17.53
CA ASP A 5 20.04 13.52 -17.64
C ASP A 5 19.79 12.06 -18.04
N ILE A 6 20.86 11.30 -18.26
CA ILE A 6 20.82 9.88 -18.57
C ILE A 6 20.72 9.08 -17.27
N PHE A 7 19.64 8.32 -17.13
CA PHE A 7 19.49 7.32 -16.08
C PHE A 7 19.96 5.97 -16.61
N ALA A 8 20.50 5.14 -15.72
CA ALA A 8 21.02 3.82 -16.07
C ALA A 8 20.68 2.78 -14.98
N VAL A 9 20.22 1.60 -15.40
CA VAL A 9 20.05 0.44 -14.53
C VAL A 9 20.33 -0.84 -15.32
N GLU A 10 21.17 -1.72 -14.78
CA GLU A 10 21.50 -3.03 -15.40
C GLU A 10 21.79 -2.96 -16.92
N GLY A 11 22.58 -1.96 -17.34
CA GLY A 11 22.97 -1.76 -18.74
C GLY A 11 21.91 -1.10 -19.64
N HIS A 12 20.69 -0.87 -19.15
CA HIS A 12 19.66 -0.09 -19.83
C HIS A 12 19.86 1.39 -19.51
N THR A 13 19.76 2.25 -20.54
CA THR A 13 19.91 3.69 -20.38
C THR A 13 18.78 4.43 -21.07
N TRP A 14 18.31 5.51 -20.45
CA TRP A 14 17.31 6.39 -21.03
C TRP A 14 17.51 7.82 -20.55
N ARG A 15 16.96 8.77 -21.29
CA ARG A 15 16.93 10.17 -20.87
C ARG A 15 15.72 10.40 -19.98
N GLN A 16 15.96 10.82 -18.74
CA GLN A 16 14.92 11.08 -17.74
C GLN A 16 14.87 12.56 -17.40
N SER A 17 13.67 13.13 -17.27
CA SER A 17 13.46 14.42 -16.60
C SER A 17 13.23 14.21 -15.11
N PHE A 18 13.82 15.02 -14.25
CA PHE A 18 13.67 14.90 -12.79
C PHE A 18 13.76 16.26 -12.10
N LEU A 19 13.27 16.32 -10.86
CA LEU A 19 13.37 17.51 -10.04
C LEU A 19 14.68 17.51 -9.26
N VAL A 20 15.48 18.55 -9.45
CA VAL A 20 16.62 18.88 -8.58
C VAL A 20 16.08 19.63 -7.38
N ALA A 21 16.19 18.99 -6.21
CA ALA A 21 15.86 19.56 -4.91
C ALA A 21 17.12 20.15 -4.28
N ASN A 22 17.09 21.45 -3.96
CA ASN A 22 18.18 22.11 -3.22
C ASN A 22 17.98 22.02 -1.70
N GLU A 23 16.78 21.64 -1.26
CA GLU A 23 16.38 21.51 0.14
C GLU A 23 15.52 20.26 0.28
N SER A 24 15.67 19.54 1.40
CA SER A 24 14.86 18.38 1.73
C SER A 24 14.69 18.30 3.25
N SER A 25 13.46 18.05 3.70
CA SER A 25 13.16 17.71 5.09
C SER A 25 13.32 16.20 5.39
N TRP A 26 13.60 15.40 4.36
CA TRP A 26 13.65 13.93 4.45
C TRP A 26 15.07 13.43 4.74
N GLY A 27 15.67 13.88 5.84
CA GLY A 27 17.01 13.45 6.24
C GLY A 27 17.11 12.00 6.76
N ASN A 28 15.96 11.36 7.01
CA ASN A 28 15.88 10.05 7.67
C ASN A 28 15.58 8.89 6.70
N ILE A 29 15.55 9.13 5.39
CA ILE A 29 15.36 8.05 4.42
C ILE A 29 16.70 7.35 4.15
N PRO A 30 16.73 6.00 4.04
CA PRO A 30 17.94 5.26 3.67
C PRO A 30 18.17 5.32 2.14
N GLY A 31 18.20 6.54 1.58
CA GLY A 31 18.36 6.77 0.14
C GLY A 31 18.66 8.25 -0.18
N GLU A 32 19.08 8.51 -1.40
CA GLU A 32 19.48 9.86 -1.84
C GLU A 32 18.32 10.67 -2.46
N GLY A 33 17.17 10.04 -2.69
CA GLY A 33 16.02 10.69 -3.30
C GLY A 33 14.81 9.77 -3.46
N PHE A 34 13.84 10.23 -4.23
CA PHE A 34 12.57 9.54 -4.46
C PHE A 34 12.37 9.24 -5.94
N LEU A 35 11.91 8.02 -6.23
CA LEU A 35 11.46 7.61 -7.55
C LEU A 35 9.93 7.60 -7.59
N GLY A 36 9.33 8.64 -8.18
CA GLY A 36 7.88 8.73 -8.29
C GLY A 36 7.32 7.73 -9.31
N LEU A 37 6.41 6.86 -8.86
CA LEU A 37 5.72 5.84 -9.68
C LEU A 37 4.22 6.14 -9.87
N ALA A 38 3.77 7.34 -9.47
CA ALA A 38 2.41 7.82 -9.72
C ALA A 38 2.24 8.26 -11.19
N PHE A 39 1.12 8.91 -11.52
CA PHE A 39 0.85 9.38 -12.88
C PHE A 39 1.49 10.76 -13.13
N SER A 40 1.91 11.07 -14.37
CA SER A 40 2.50 12.36 -14.75
C SER A 40 1.64 13.58 -14.43
N THR A 41 0.32 13.43 -14.35
CA THR A 41 -0.61 14.50 -13.96
C THR A 41 -0.34 15.00 -12.53
N ASN A 42 0.33 14.19 -11.69
CA ASN A 42 0.76 14.56 -10.35
C ASN A 42 2.20 15.11 -10.30
N SER A 43 2.88 15.15 -11.44
CA SER A 43 4.25 15.65 -11.52
C SER A 43 4.31 17.16 -11.39
N VAL A 44 5.20 17.64 -10.52
CA VAL A 44 5.51 19.06 -10.40
C VAL A 44 6.51 19.46 -11.50
N GLY A 45 6.28 20.60 -12.14
CA GLY A 45 7.20 21.16 -13.14
C GLY A 45 7.16 20.46 -14.51
N GLY A 46 6.24 19.53 -14.74
CA GLY A 46 6.08 18.86 -16.04
C GLY A 46 7.11 17.77 -16.33
N ALA A 47 7.84 17.29 -15.32
CA ALA A 47 8.71 16.13 -15.48
C ALA A 47 7.85 14.85 -15.65
N ASN A 48 8.16 14.02 -16.63
CA ASN A 48 7.49 12.72 -16.80
C ASN A 48 7.94 11.73 -15.73
N THR A 49 7.08 10.75 -15.42
CA THR A 49 7.49 9.62 -14.57
C THR A 49 8.41 8.68 -15.34
N VAL A 50 9.14 7.80 -14.63
CA VAL A 50 10.02 6.82 -15.29
C VAL A 50 9.21 5.85 -16.16
N VAL A 51 8.07 5.37 -15.67
CA VAL A 51 7.23 4.42 -16.40
C VAL A 51 6.69 5.04 -17.69
N GLU A 52 6.19 6.29 -17.63
CA GLU A 52 5.69 6.98 -18.82
C GLU A 52 6.81 7.37 -19.79
N THR A 53 8.00 7.70 -19.29
CA THR A 53 9.18 7.99 -20.13
C THR A 53 9.61 6.75 -20.92
N LEU A 54 9.54 5.58 -20.29
CA LEU A 54 9.94 4.32 -20.90
C LEU A 54 8.85 3.69 -21.76
N MET A 55 7.63 4.22 -21.78
CA MET A 55 6.44 3.57 -22.36
C MET A 55 6.63 3.00 -23.78
N SER A 56 7.33 3.73 -24.65
CA SER A 56 7.63 3.30 -26.03
C SER A 56 8.60 2.11 -26.15
N GLN A 57 9.24 1.74 -25.04
CA GLN A 57 10.24 0.68 -24.92
C GLN A 57 9.75 -0.49 -24.06
N LEU A 58 8.53 -0.41 -23.50
CA LEU A 58 7.98 -1.43 -22.62
C LEU A 58 7.22 -2.49 -23.43
N ASP A 59 7.37 -3.76 -23.06
CA ASP A 59 6.55 -4.85 -23.60
C ASP A 59 5.10 -4.76 -23.09
N GLN A 60 4.91 -4.25 -21.88
CA GLN A 60 3.61 -4.08 -21.24
C GLN A 60 3.54 -2.74 -20.49
N SER A 61 2.38 -2.07 -20.52
CA SER A 61 2.11 -0.82 -19.81
C SER A 61 1.86 -1.03 -18.31
N ARG A 62 2.74 -1.78 -17.63
CA ARG A 62 2.61 -2.13 -16.21
C ARG A 62 3.97 -2.27 -15.54
N PHE A 63 3.94 -2.27 -14.21
CA PHE A 63 5.09 -2.63 -13.38
C PHE A 63 4.64 -3.48 -12.19
N GLY A 64 5.54 -4.32 -11.70
CA GLY A 64 5.33 -5.17 -10.53
C GLY A 64 6.29 -4.82 -9.40
N ILE A 65 5.81 -4.91 -8.16
CA ILE A 65 6.56 -4.61 -6.95
C ILE A 65 6.44 -5.76 -5.94
N TYR A 66 7.60 -6.23 -5.48
CA TYR A 66 7.77 -6.96 -4.24
C TYR A 66 8.55 -6.06 -3.30
N LEU A 67 8.01 -5.68 -2.15
CA LEU A 67 8.70 -4.74 -1.25
C LEU A 67 9.80 -5.40 -0.40
N GLY A 68 9.84 -6.73 -0.33
CA GLY A 68 10.70 -7.48 0.58
C GLY A 68 10.24 -7.33 2.04
N LYS A 69 10.59 -8.31 2.87
CA LYS A 69 10.42 -8.23 4.32
C LYS A 69 11.77 -7.98 4.98
N HIS A 70 11.82 -6.95 5.83
CA HIS A 70 12.96 -6.72 6.69
C HIS A 70 12.48 -6.76 8.14
N ASP A 71 12.61 -7.93 8.77
CA ASP A 71 12.37 -8.04 10.20
C ASP A 71 13.63 -7.63 10.95
N ALA A 72 13.51 -6.63 11.82
CA ALA A 72 14.55 -6.23 12.75
C ALA A 72 14.85 -7.39 13.71
N GLY A 73 15.81 -8.24 13.34
CA GLY A 73 16.18 -9.46 14.08
C GLY A 73 16.37 -10.70 13.19
N SER A 74 15.91 -10.66 11.94
CA SER A 74 16.19 -11.71 10.96
C SER A 74 17.42 -11.35 10.13
N ASN A 75 18.25 -12.35 9.83
CA ASN A 75 19.29 -12.23 8.80
C ASN A 75 18.69 -12.34 7.38
N SER A 76 17.36 -12.24 7.21
CA SER A 76 16.75 -12.33 5.88
C SER A 76 16.98 -11.02 5.14
N SER A 77 17.92 -11.07 4.21
CA SER A 77 18.19 -10.02 3.24
C SER A 77 17.23 -10.12 2.06
N GLU A 78 15.92 -10.27 2.31
CA GLU A 78 14.93 -10.35 1.23
C GLU A 78 14.83 -8.99 0.57
N ARG A 79 15.56 -8.85 -0.53
CA ARG A 79 15.60 -7.63 -1.32
C ARG A 79 14.27 -7.48 -2.04
N GLY A 80 13.69 -6.29 -1.93
CA GLY A 80 12.58 -5.90 -2.78
C GLY A 80 12.97 -5.91 -4.27
N LEU A 81 11.96 -5.96 -5.13
CA LEU A 81 12.09 -5.95 -6.57
C LEU A 81 11.06 -4.99 -7.19
N LEU A 82 11.52 -4.12 -8.08
CA LEU A 82 10.69 -3.35 -9.00
C LEU A 82 10.95 -3.87 -10.42
N THR A 83 9.90 -4.32 -11.09
CA THR A 83 9.93 -4.77 -12.50
C THR A 83 9.13 -3.78 -13.34
N ILE A 84 9.76 -3.09 -14.29
CA ILE A 84 9.08 -2.13 -15.19
C ILE A 84 8.94 -2.76 -16.58
N GLY A 85 7.78 -2.56 -17.22
CA GLY A 85 7.49 -3.10 -18.55
C GLY A 85 6.87 -4.50 -18.54
N GLY A 86 6.49 -4.98 -17.35
CA GLY A 86 5.97 -6.31 -17.11
C GLY A 86 5.82 -6.56 -15.62
N SER A 87 5.74 -7.83 -15.25
CA SER A 87 5.60 -8.28 -13.86
C SER A 87 6.00 -9.76 -13.76
N LYS A 88 6.11 -10.26 -12.53
CA LYS A 88 6.62 -11.58 -12.18
C LYS A 88 5.67 -12.35 -11.26
N GLU A 89 4.36 -12.25 -11.50
CA GLU A 89 3.34 -12.88 -10.66
C GLU A 89 3.63 -14.38 -10.45
N ALA A 90 4.06 -15.09 -11.49
CA ALA A 90 4.39 -16.51 -11.44
C ALA A 90 5.52 -16.87 -10.46
N ASP A 91 6.43 -15.92 -10.18
CA ASP A 91 7.54 -16.13 -9.25
C ASP A 91 7.07 -15.93 -7.79
N TYR A 92 6.12 -15.01 -7.56
CA TYR A 92 5.77 -14.51 -6.23
C TYR A 92 4.39 -14.92 -5.71
N VAL A 93 3.48 -15.42 -6.55
CA VAL A 93 2.08 -15.66 -6.20
C VAL A 93 1.63 -17.03 -6.70
N ASP A 94 0.99 -17.81 -5.82
CA ASP A 94 0.38 -19.11 -6.15
C ASP A 94 -1.16 -19.05 -6.21
N SER A 95 -1.76 -17.92 -5.81
CA SER A 95 -3.21 -17.70 -5.83
C SER A 95 -3.64 -16.77 -6.98
N GLU A 96 -4.95 -16.62 -7.16
CA GLU A 96 -5.47 -15.55 -8.01
C GLU A 96 -5.09 -14.17 -7.46
N MET A 97 -4.79 -13.24 -8.37
CA MET A 97 -4.55 -11.84 -8.05
C MET A 97 -5.90 -11.11 -7.93
N VAL A 98 -6.12 -10.39 -6.84
CA VAL A 98 -7.30 -9.54 -6.68
C VAL A 98 -7.07 -8.23 -7.42
N ARG A 99 -7.77 -8.04 -8.55
CA ARG A 99 -7.69 -6.81 -9.37
C ARG A 99 -8.65 -5.73 -8.86
N ILE A 100 -8.09 -4.59 -8.48
CA ILE A 100 -8.79 -3.43 -7.93
C ILE A 100 -8.69 -2.27 -8.94
N PRO A 101 -9.83 -1.76 -9.45
CA PRO A 101 -9.81 -0.67 -10.42
C PRO A 101 -9.36 0.65 -9.79
N ILE A 102 -8.61 1.44 -10.55
CA ILE A 102 -8.17 2.77 -10.12
C ILE A 102 -9.12 3.82 -10.66
N VAL A 103 -9.45 4.80 -9.81
CA VAL A 103 -10.43 5.85 -10.10
C VAL A 103 -9.77 7.20 -10.33
N LYS A 104 -10.46 8.02 -11.12
CA LYS A 104 -10.06 9.39 -11.39
C LYS A 104 -10.44 10.29 -10.21
N SER A 105 -9.61 11.28 -9.93
CA SER A 105 -9.95 12.43 -9.11
C SER A 105 -9.93 13.67 -9.99
N GLN A 106 -10.99 14.49 -9.93
CA GLN A 106 -11.14 15.69 -10.78
C GLN A 106 -10.94 15.39 -12.28
N GLY A 107 -11.41 14.21 -12.74
CA GLY A 107 -11.32 13.80 -14.14
C GLY A 107 -9.98 13.22 -14.59
N GLN A 108 -9.00 13.09 -13.70
CA GLN A 108 -7.66 12.58 -14.04
C GLN A 108 -7.20 11.46 -13.09
N TYR A 109 -6.37 10.55 -13.59
CA TYR A 109 -5.59 9.65 -12.74
C TYR A 109 -4.37 10.43 -12.26
N ASN A 110 -4.17 10.55 -10.94
CA ASN A 110 -3.04 11.29 -10.35
C ASN A 110 -2.18 10.40 -9.45
N VAL A 111 -2.81 9.63 -8.57
CA VAL A 111 -2.20 8.59 -7.72
C VAL A 111 -2.93 7.28 -7.93
N TRP A 112 -2.37 6.18 -7.41
CA TRP A 112 -2.97 4.85 -7.40
C TRP A 112 -4.13 4.78 -6.41
N ARG A 113 -5.21 5.50 -6.72
CA ARG A 113 -6.42 5.64 -5.90
C ARG A 113 -7.51 4.69 -6.34
N SER A 114 -8.16 4.01 -5.41
CA SER A 114 -9.43 3.31 -5.61
C SER A 114 -10.49 3.81 -4.62
N ASN A 115 -11.63 3.13 -4.58
CA ASN A 115 -12.70 3.32 -3.61
C ASN A 115 -12.73 2.15 -2.62
N ILE A 116 -12.94 2.47 -1.34
CA ILE A 116 -13.15 1.48 -0.28
C ILE A 116 -14.55 1.65 0.31
N GLN A 117 -15.28 0.55 0.45
CA GLN A 117 -16.66 0.55 0.92
C GLN A 117 -16.75 0.27 2.43
N SER A 118 -15.98 -0.71 2.90
CA SER A 118 -15.96 -1.09 4.31
C SER A 118 -14.63 -1.71 4.72
N LEU A 119 -14.42 -1.74 6.03
CA LEU A 119 -13.51 -2.65 6.70
C LEU A 119 -14.33 -3.61 7.54
N SER A 120 -14.14 -4.92 7.37
CA SER A 120 -14.77 -5.94 8.21
C SER A 120 -13.74 -6.50 9.19
N VAL A 121 -14.02 -6.40 10.48
CA VAL A 121 -13.16 -6.94 11.54
C VAL A 121 -13.75 -8.26 11.98
N SER A 122 -13.00 -9.34 11.81
CA SER A 122 -13.36 -10.66 12.35
C SER A 122 -12.50 -10.97 13.57
N THR A 123 -13.10 -11.45 14.64
CA THR A 123 -12.41 -11.87 15.86
C THR A 123 -12.93 -13.24 16.30
N GLN A 124 -12.05 -14.06 16.86
CA GLN A 124 -12.37 -15.37 17.43
C GLN A 124 -12.21 -15.32 18.95
N GLY A 125 -13.31 -15.52 19.67
CA GLY A 125 -13.31 -15.57 21.12
C GLY A 125 -12.76 -16.90 21.66
N ALA A 126 -12.40 -16.93 22.95
CA ALA A 126 -11.84 -18.10 23.63
C ALA A 126 -12.73 -19.36 23.57
N ASN A 127 -14.04 -19.18 23.38
CA ASN A 127 -15.01 -20.27 23.25
C ASN A 127 -15.19 -20.75 21.79
N GLY A 128 -14.37 -20.26 20.85
CA GLY A 128 -14.44 -20.58 19.42
C GLY A 128 -15.51 -19.82 18.64
N THR A 129 -16.30 -18.95 19.30
CA THR A 129 -17.27 -18.07 18.65
C THR A 129 -16.57 -17.00 17.84
N SER A 130 -16.91 -16.89 16.55
CA SER A 130 -16.45 -15.80 15.69
C SER A 130 -17.48 -14.67 15.67
N THR A 131 -16.98 -13.44 15.76
CA THR A 131 -17.75 -12.20 15.57
C THR A 131 -17.19 -11.44 14.39
N GLU A 132 -18.07 -10.79 13.64
CA GLU A 132 -17.70 -9.94 12.51
C GLU A 132 -18.41 -8.59 12.65
N GLU A 133 -17.65 -7.51 12.57
CA GLU A 133 -18.16 -6.13 12.65
C GLU A 133 -17.72 -5.32 11.44
N ASP A 134 -18.69 -4.67 10.79
CA ASP A 134 -18.44 -3.85 9.61
C ASP A 134 -18.33 -2.36 9.96
N THR A 135 -17.22 -1.76 9.57
CA THR A 135 -17.03 -0.32 9.53
C THR A 135 -17.22 0.17 8.10
N HIS A 136 -18.40 0.71 7.81
CA HIS A 136 -18.68 1.31 6.51
C HIS A 136 -18.08 2.71 6.37
N PHE A 137 -17.58 2.98 5.17
CA PHE A 137 -17.07 4.26 4.76
C PHE A 137 -18.21 5.07 4.14
N ASN A 138 -18.16 6.40 4.24
CA ASN A 138 -19.08 7.24 3.49
C ASN A 138 -18.83 7.08 1.97
N SER A 139 -19.83 7.44 1.15
CA SER A 139 -19.85 7.20 -0.31
C SER A 139 -18.78 7.91 -1.14
N THR A 140 -17.84 8.62 -0.51
CA THR A 140 -16.76 9.38 -1.16
C THR A 140 -15.36 8.96 -0.72
N ASN A 141 -15.24 7.87 0.05
CA ASN A 141 -13.96 7.53 0.65
C ASN A 141 -13.02 6.83 -0.33
N ASN A 142 -11.90 7.51 -0.55
CA ASN A 142 -10.82 7.09 -1.41
C ASN A 142 -9.81 6.29 -0.60
N VAL A 143 -9.19 5.33 -1.26
CA VAL A 143 -8.04 4.59 -0.75
C VAL A 143 -6.86 4.72 -1.70
N VAL A 144 -5.66 4.98 -1.19
CA VAL A 144 -4.44 5.12 -2.01
C VAL A 144 -3.45 4.01 -1.64
N PHE A 145 -2.92 3.32 -2.65
CA PHE A 145 -1.80 2.38 -2.48
C PHE A 145 -0.49 3.15 -2.58
N ASP A 146 0.26 3.25 -1.48
CA ASP A 146 1.42 4.16 -1.37
C ASP A 146 2.67 3.43 -0.83
N THR A 147 3.60 3.09 -1.72
CA THR A 147 4.86 2.44 -1.34
C THR A 147 5.79 3.34 -0.51
N GLY A 148 5.58 4.66 -0.52
CA GLY A 148 6.38 5.62 0.24
C GLY A 148 5.90 5.81 1.68
N ALA A 149 4.67 5.38 2.00
CA ALA A 149 4.12 5.54 3.34
C ALA A 149 4.50 4.39 4.28
N GLY A 150 4.91 4.75 5.50
CA GLY A 150 5.34 3.79 6.52
C GLY A 150 4.23 3.17 7.38
N GLY A 151 2.96 3.35 7.03
CA GLY A 151 1.82 2.95 7.85
C GLY A 151 0.56 2.69 7.04
N ILE A 152 -0.48 2.21 7.73
CA ILE A 152 -1.84 2.14 7.19
C ILE A 152 -2.62 3.24 7.88
N SER A 153 -3.13 4.20 7.12
CA SER A 153 -3.93 5.29 7.68
C SER A 153 -5.39 5.12 7.34
N LEU A 154 -6.25 5.34 8.33
CA LEU A 154 -7.70 5.35 8.19
C LEU A 154 -8.22 6.74 8.58
N PRO A 155 -9.36 7.20 8.04
CA PRO A 155 -9.99 8.41 8.57
C PRO A 155 -10.38 8.19 10.05
N GLU A 156 -10.30 9.25 10.85
CA GLU A 156 -10.36 9.18 12.32
C GLU A 156 -11.58 8.41 12.88
N ALA A 157 -12.76 8.61 12.29
CA ALA A 157 -13.99 7.96 12.71
C ALA A 157 -13.96 6.44 12.42
N GLU A 158 -13.53 6.06 11.23
CA GLU A 158 -13.36 4.66 10.84
C GLU A 158 -12.25 3.99 11.65
N ASN A 159 -11.14 4.67 11.88
CA ASN A 159 -10.05 4.18 12.72
C ASN A 159 -10.53 3.82 14.13
N SER A 160 -11.26 4.75 14.76
CA SER A 160 -11.79 4.54 16.12
C SER A 160 -12.78 3.37 16.17
N ARG A 161 -13.61 3.20 15.13
CA ARG A 161 -14.54 2.06 15.02
C ARG A 161 -13.81 0.73 14.85
N VAL A 162 -12.80 0.67 13.98
CA VAL A 162 -11.99 -0.55 13.79
C VAL A 162 -11.30 -0.97 15.10
N TYR A 163 -10.71 -0.04 15.83
CA TYR A 163 -10.13 -0.34 17.14
C TYR A 163 -11.18 -0.81 18.15
N ALA A 164 -12.36 -0.17 18.18
CA ALA A 164 -13.46 -0.61 19.05
C ALA A 164 -13.90 -2.06 18.75
N SER A 165 -14.00 -2.44 17.46
CA SER A 165 -14.30 -3.81 17.03
C SER A 165 -13.22 -4.83 17.43
N LEU A 166 -11.97 -4.37 17.60
CA LEU A 166 -10.87 -5.18 18.15
C LEU A 166 -10.85 -5.22 19.69
N GLY A 167 -11.81 -4.57 20.37
CA GLY A 167 -11.82 -4.45 21.83
C GLY A 167 -10.72 -3.52 22.36
N VAL A 168 -10.29 -2.55 21.54
CA VAL A 168 -9.23 -1.59 21.87
C VAL A 168 -9.80 -0.18 21.89
N ASN A 169 -9.55 0.55 22.98
CA ASN A 169 -9.86 1.97 23.04
C ASN A 169 -8.74 2.77 22.36
N TYR A 170 -9.04 3.39 21.21
CA TYR A 170 -8.05 4.14 20.45
C TYR A 170 -7.50 5.35 21.22
N THR A 171 -8.32 6.00 22.06
CA THR A 171 -7.87 7.13 22.89
C THR A 171 -6.80 6.71 23.88
N GLU A 172 -6.90 5.52 24.48
CA GLU A 172 -5.88 5.00 25.39
C GLU A 172 -4.54 4.76 24.68
N LEU A 173 -4.57 4.41 23.39
CA LEU A 173 -3.34 4.30 22.57
C LEU A 173 -2.72 5.67 22.32
N LEU A 174 -3.54 6.67 21.97
CA LEU A 174 -3.08 8.04 21.71
C LEU A 174 -2.48 8.71 22.96
N GLU A 175 -3.10 8.47 24.12
CA GLU A 175 -2.65 9.01 25.40
C GLU A 175 -1.50 8.19 26.04
N GLY A 176 -1.07 7.11 25.39
CA GLY A 176 0.00 6.23 25.89
C GLY A 176 -0.38 5.41 27.13
N GLN A 177 -1.67 5.32 27.45
CA GLN A 177 -2.19 4.52 28.56
C GLN A 177 -2.21 3.03 28.25
N ARG A 178 -2.32 2.67 26.96
CA ARG A 178 -2.21 1.30 26.47
C ARG A 178 -1.10 1.21 25.41
N ILE A 179 -0.28 0.17 25.53
CA ILE A 179 0.72 -0.22 24.52
C ILE A 179 0.35 -1.62 24.05
N LEU A 180 0.23 -1.80 22.73
CA LEU A 180 -0.08 -3.10 22.15
C LEU A 180 1.16 -4.00 22.19
N LEU A 181 0.96 -5.25 22.60
CA LEU A 181 1.98 -6.30 22.60
C LEU A 181 1.90 -7.10 21.31
N CYS A 182 3.04 -7.53 20.79
CA CYS A 182 3.07 -8.37 19.59
C CYS A 182 2.37 -9.72 19.78
N THR A 183 2.22 -10.20 21.02
CA THR A 183 1.43 -11.41 21.30
C THR A 183 -0.08 -11.21 21.05
N GLU A 184 -0.56 -9.97 21.00
CA GLU A 184 -1.95 -9.65 20.62
C GLU A 184 -2.16 -9.74 19.10
N PHE A 185 -1.09 -9.77 18.29
CA PHE A 185 -1.15 -9.86 16.83
C PHE A 185 -0.97 -11.33 16.40
N ASN A 186 -2.09 -12.02 16.21
CA ASN A 186 -2.12 -13.41 15.83
C ASN A 186 -3.32 -13.71 14.93
N SER A 187 -3.45 -14.97 14.51
CA SER A 187 -4.48 -15.39 13.55
C SER A 187 -5.91 -15.46 14.12
N SER A 188 -6.12 -15.12 15.41
CA SER A 188 -7.46 -15.10 16.02
C SER A 188 -8.29 -13.89 15.60
N TRP A 189 -7.72 -12.94 14.86
CA TRP A 189 -8.45 -11.83 14.29
C TRP A 189 -7.89 -11.43 12.93
N SER A 190 -8.72 -10.75 12.16
CA SER A 190 -8.36 -10.26 10.83
C SER A 190 -9.15 -9.01 10.46
N VAL A 191 -8.60 -8.24 9.53
CA VAL A 191 -9.28 -7.10 8.90
C VAL A 191 -9.38 -7.35 7.40
N SER A 192 -10.60 -7.31 6.89
CA SER A 192 -10.94 -7.41 5.48
C SER A 192 -11.19 -6.03 4.89
N PHE A 193 -10.41 -5.67 3.87
CA PHE A 193 -10.52 -4.44 3.10
C PHE A 193 -11.40 -4.68 1.89
N ASN A 194 -12.58 -4.04 1.88
CA ASN A 194 -13.61 -4.25 0.87
C ASN A 194 -13.62 -3.09 -0.12
N PHE A 195 -12.97 -3.28 -1.26
CA PHE A 195 -12.87 -2.31 -2.35
C PHE A 195 -14.07 -2.43 -3.29
N GLY A 196 -14.59 -1.30 -3.76
CA GLY A 196 -15.66 -1.31 -4.75
C GLY A 196 -16.04 0.09 -5.20
N LEU A 197 -16.29 0.24 -6.51
CA LEU A 197 -16.58 1.53 -7.12
C LEU A 197 -17.96 2.07 -6.72
N ASN A 198 -18.91 1.18 -6.53
CA ASN A 198 -20.32 1.45 -6.25
C ASN A 198 -21.00 0.17 -5.73
N ASN A 199 -22.28 0.27 -5.35
CA ASN A 199 -23.06 -0.86 -4.83
C ASN A 199 -23.51 -1.88 -5.93
N THR A 200 -23.10 -1.70 -7.19
CA THR A 200 -23.50 -2.54 -8.32
C THR A 200 -22.39 -3.44 -8.84
N GLU A 201 -21.13 -3.13 -8.51
CA GLU A 201 -19.98 -3.96 -8.89
C GLU A 201 -19.61 -4.94 -7.77
N PRO A 202 -19.09 -6.14 -8.11
CA PRO A 202 -18.62 -7.08 -7.09
C PRO A 202 -17.51 -6.46 -6.26
N VAL A 203 -17.71 -6.48 -4.94
CA VAL A 203 -16.70 -6.08 -3.95
C VAL A 203 -15.45 -6.95 -4.12
N LYS A 204 -14.28 -6.31 -4.09
CA LYS A 204 -12.98 -6.97 -4.08
C LYS A 204 -12.49 -6.93 -2.64
N THR A 205 -12.26 -8.10 -2.05
CA THR A 205 -11.88 -8.21 -0.64
C THR A 205 -10.45 -8.68 -0.51
N ILE A 206 -9.68 -8.01 0.35
CA ILE A 206 -8.35 -8.41 0.78
C ILE A 206 -8.38 -8.57 2.29
N THR A 207 -7.96 -9.72 2.81
CA THR A 207 -7.94 -9.98 4.26
C THR A 207 -6.51 -10.09 4.76
N LEU A 208 -6.21 -9.37 5.84
CA LEU A 208 -4.98 -9.52 6.61
C LEU A 208 -5.32 -9.97 8.03
N SER A 209 -4.66 -11.03 8.47
CA SER A 209 -4.71 -11.50 9.86
C SER A 209 -3.91 -10.60 10.80
N GLY A 210 -4.11 -10.75 12.10
CA GLY A 210 -3.37 -10.00 13.11
C GLY A 210 -1.86 -10.19 12.99
N ASP A 211 -1.39 -11.43 12.80
CA ASP A 211 0.04 -11.73 12.61
C ASP A 211 0.62 -11.07 11.36
N GLN A 212 -0.14 -10.96 10.27
CA GLN A 212 0.27 -10.22 9.07
C GLN A 212 0.32 -8.70 9.26
N LEU A 213 -0.39 -8.17 10.25
CA LEU A 213 -0.40 -6.76 10.63
C LEU A 213 0.60 -6.45 11.77
N ALA A 214 1.28 -7.46 12.30
CA ALA A 214 2.25 -7.29 13.39
C ALA A 214 3.43 -6.43 12.95
N ARG A 215 3.80 -5.46 13.78
CA ARG A 215 4.94 -4.56 13.53
C ARG A 215 5.76 -4.37 14.80
N PRO A 216 6.72 -5.26 15.09
CA PRO A 216 7.50 -5.19 16.33
C PRO A 216 8.34 -3.92 16.48
N GLY A 217 8.70 -3.59 17.72
CA GLY A 217 9.68 -2.54 18.05
C GLY A 217 9.06 -1.17 18.35
N PHE A 218 7.79 -1.12 18.75
CA PHE A 218 7.15 0.15 19.14
C PHE A 218 7.93 0.84 20.26
N ALA A 219 8.35 2.09 20.00
CA ALA A 219 9.15 2.91 20.91
C ALA A 219 10.42 2.20 21.46
N GLY A 220 11.00 1.26 20.70
CA GLY A 220 12.17 0.50 21.13
C GLY A 220 11.93 -0.49 22.27
N ARG A 221 10.66 -0.75 22.61
CA ARG A 221 10.29 -1.68 23.68
C ARG A 221 10.18 -3.11 23.14
N GLU A 222 10.90 -4.02 23.79
CA GLU A 222 10.83 -5.46 23.48
C GLU A 222 9.40 -5.99 23.67
N GLY A 223 8.92 -6.77 22.71
CA GLY A 223 7.59 -7.36 22.70
C GLY A 223 6.44 -6.39 22.42
N ALA A 224 6.69 -5.08 22.26
CA ALA A 224 5.68 -4.11 21.88
C ALA A 224 5.56 -4.00 20.35
N CYS A 225 4.32 -3.91 19.86
CA CYS A 225 4.02 -3.77 18.44
C CYS A 225 3.38 -2.40 18.15
N TRP A 226 3.72 -1.83 16.99
CA TRP A 226 3.10 -0.60 16.51
C TRP A 226 1.61 -0.86 16.28
N PRO A 227 0.73 0.11 16.61
CA PRO A 227 -0.65 0.06 16.18
C PRO A 227 -0.72 -0.12 14.64
N PRO A 228 -1.55 -1.05 14.13
CA PRO A 228 -1.56 -1.37 12.70
C PRO A 228 -2.16 -0.23 11.87
N PHE A 229 -3.03 0.57 12.49
CA PHE A 229 -3.72 1.69 11.88
C PHE A 229 -3.43 3.00 12.61
N THR A 230 -3.22 4.07 11.86
CA THR A 230 -3.16 5.44 12.38
C THR A 230 -4.32 6.26 11.84
N ALA A 231 -4.80 7.22 12.63
CA ALA A 231 -5.78 8.19 12.14
C ALA A 231 -5.10 9.23 11.23
N ASP A 232 -5.74 9.54 10.10
CA ASP A 232 -5.34 10.63 9.20
C ASP A 232 -6.57 11.43 8.73
N LEU A 233 -6.34 12.65 8.24
CA LEU A 233 -7.39 13.56 7.80
C LEU A 233 -7.83 13.23 6.36
N GLY A 234 -8.87 12.40 6.26
CA GLY A 234 -9.83 12.46 5.15
C GLY A 234 -9.71 11.41 4.05
N PHE A 235 -8.77 10.47 4.12
CA PHE A 235 -8.73 9.32 3.21
C PHE A 235 -8.02 8.11 3.81
N THR A 236 -8.21 6.94 3.20
CA THR A 236 -7.47 5.72 3.56
C THR A 236 -6.17 5.66 2.78
N LEU A 237 -5.08 5.33 3.45
CA LEU A 237 -3.79 5.12 2.82
C LEU A 237 -3.28 3.72 3.19
N LEU A 238 -2.94 2.92 2.19
CA LEU A 238 -2.39 1.57 2.35
C LEU A 238 -0.91 1.62 2.01
N GLY A 239 -0.09 1.79 3.06
CA GLY A 239 1.35 1.92 2.95
C GLY A 239 2.11 0.61 2.87
N ALA A 240 3.44 0.70 3.04
CA ALA A 240 4.36 -0.43 3.01
C ALA A 240 3.93 -1.60 3.91
N PRO A 241 3.45 -1.42 5.15
CA PRO A 241 3.03 -2.56 5.98
C PRO A 241 1.87 -3.37 5.39
N PHE A 242 0.96 -2.73 4.65
CA PHE A 242 -0.07 -3.44 3.91
C PHE A 242 0.53 -4.11 2.67
N LEU A 243 1.27 -3.35 1.86
CA LEU A 243 1.77 -3.80 0.56
C LEU A 243 2.83 -4.91 0.66
N GLN A 244 3.61 -4.98 1.75
CA GLN A 244 4.60 -6.03 2.00
C GLN A 244 4.00 -7.43 2.14
N ASN A 245 2.70 -7.53 2.40
CA ASN A 245 2.00 -8.81 2.45
C ASN A 245 1.67 -9.38 1.06
N PHE A 246 1.93 -8.62 -0.01
CA PHE A 246 1.49 -8.95 -1.37
C PHE A 246 2.60 -8.73 -2.41
N TYR A 247 2.50 -9.47 -3.51
CA TYR A 247 3.05 -9.00 -4.77
C TYR A 247 2.03 -8.06 -5.41
N ALA A 248 2.46 -6.85 -5.75
CA ALA A 248 1.59 -5.82 -6.29
C ALA A 248 1.91 -5.55 -7.76
N VAL A 249 0.90 -5.57 -8.63
CA VAL A 249 1.01 -5.18 -10.04
C VAL A 249 0.21 -3.92 -10.28
N TYR A 250 0.89 -2.90 -10.79
CA TYR A 250 0.36 -1.60 -11.14
C TYR A 250 0.26 -1.53 -12.66
N ASP A 251 -0.95 -1.61 -13.17
CA ASP A 251 -1.24 -1.74 -14.60
C ASP A 251 -1.96 -0.50 -15.10
N LEU A 252 -1.40 0.19 -16.10
CA LEU A 252 -2.01 1.37 -16.71
C LEU A 252 -3.16 1.01 -17.66
N GLY A 253 -3.21 -0.24 -18.12
CA GLY A 253 -4.22 -0.77 -19.04
C GLY A 253 -4.07 -0.32 -20.50
N ALA A 254 -3.23 0.69 -20.77
CA ALA A 254 -2.90 1.15 -22.12
C ALA A 254 -1.54 1.86 -22.13
N PHE A 255 -0.91 1.93 -23.30
CA PHE A 255 0.32 2.70 -23.52
C PHE A 255 0.04 4.21 -23.67
N GLU A 256 -1.13 4.58 -24.16
CA GLU A 256 -1.52 5.98 -24.37
C GLU A 256 -2.35 6.51 -23.21
N GLN A 257 -1.97 7.66 -22.67
CA GLN A 257 -2.61 8.27 -21.49
C GLN A 257 -4.12 8.51 -21.66
N SER A 258 -4.55 8.86 -22.87
CA SER A 258 -5.96 9.08 -23.21
C SER A 258 -6.81 7.80 -23.11
N ALA A 259 -6.19 6.63 -23.18
CA ALA A 259 -6.82 5.32 -23.13
C ALA A 259 -6.58 4.56 -21.82
N TYR A 260 -5.95 5.18 -20.82
CA TYR A 260 -5.67 4.54 -19.53
C TYR A 260 -6.95 3.97 -18.90
N SER A 261 -6.83 2.73 -18.45
CA SER A 261 -7.83 2.01 -17.64
C SER A 261 -7.10 1.28 -16.51
N PRO A 262 -6.56 2.03 -15.53
CA PRO A 262 -5.59 1.51 -14.61
C PRO A 262 -6.21 0.62 -13.53
N SER A 263 -5.39 -0.29 -13.01
CA SER A 263 -5.73 -1.15 -11.87
C SER A 263 -4.51 -1.43 -11.01
N VAL A 264 -4.74 -1.76 -9.74
CA VAL A 264 -3.77 -2.40 -8.87
C VAL A 264 -4.24 -3.83 -8.62
N SER A 265 -3.39 -4.81 -8.88
CA SER A 265 -3.67 -6.21 -8.59
C SER A 265 -2.77 -6.69 -7.46
N LEU A 266 -3.36 -7.38 -6.48
CA LEU A 266 -2.65 -7.87 -5.29
C LEU A 266 -2.76 -9.38 -5.21
N GLY A 267 -1.62 -10.06 -5.15
CA GLY A 267 -1.56 -11.50 -4.92
C GLY A 267 -0.85 -11.82 -3.61
N LYS A 268 -1.39 -12.77 -2.86
CA LYS A 268 -0.75 -13.23 -1.64
C LYS A 268 0.60 -13.87 -2.00
N LEU A 269 1.64 -13.47 -1.27
CA LEU A 269 2.97 -14.03 -1.47
C LEU A 269 2.98 -15.53 -1.18
N LYS A 270 3.83 -16.27 -1.90
CA LYS A 270 4.09 -17.69 -1.62
C LYS A 270 4.64 -17.86 -0.21
N GLU A 271 4.43 -19.05 0.35
CA GLU A 271 5.00 -19.38 1.66
C GLU A 271 6.53 -19.30 1.63
N GLY A 272 7.11 -18.63 2.62
CA GLY A 272 8.57 -18.41 2.70
C GLY A 272 9.10 -17.21 1.90
N MET A 273 8.24 -16.27 1.52
CA MET A 273 8.56 -14.95 0.93
C MET A 273 8.06 -13.78 1.77
#